data_AF-A0A2V5XYQ8-F1
#
_entry.id   AF-A0A2V5XYQ8-F1
#
_cell.length_a   1.000
_cell.length_b   1.000
_cell.length_c   1.000
_cell.angle_alpha   90.00
_cell.angle_beta   90.00
_cell.angle_gamma   90.00
#
_symmetry.space_group_name_H-M   'P 1'
#
loop_
_entity.id
_entity.type
_entity.pdbx_description
1 polymer ?
#
loop_
_entity_poly.entity_id
_entity_poly.type
_entity_poly.pdbx_seq_one_letter_code
_entity_poly.pdbx_strand_id
1 'polypeptide(L)'
;MKLLGESKTFANRGQGIVILLLCFAAATRVFIFSAAFPFFSNVDEDLHFDLITQCSHGQLPRSFGPLKEETVNWIVPYGSPEFLFTPDQFPDGKFPPPLWKQSGRGVEPDIAATRAAWSTEINFESSQPPIYYVLASVWWWVGQHLGLTGLQSLYWIRFLNGVLVALVVLLGYLIARIIAPER
;
A
#
# COMPACT_ATOMS: atom_id res chain seq x y z
N MET A 1 28.85 15.02 41.30
CA MET A 1 29.04 14.77 39.85
C MET A 1 28.40 13.47 39.35
N LYS A 2 28.24 12.41 40.17
CA LYS A 2 27.58 11.14 39.78
C LYS A 2 26.05 11.24 39.56
N LEU A 3 25.36 12.06 40.36
CA LEU A 3 23.89 12.22 40.32
C LEU A 3 23.35 12.92 39.05
N LEU A 4 24.14 13.81 38.43
CA LEU A 4 23.75 14.48 37.19
C LEU A 4 23.79 13.54 35.97
N GLY A 5 24.66 12.52 36.01
CA GLY A 5 24.81 11.53 34.95
C GLY A 5 23.60 10.60 34.86
N GLU A 6 23.18 10.03 35.99
CA GLU A 6 22.02 9.11 36.03
C GLU A 6 20.72 9.81 35.67
N SER A 7 20.49 11.04 36.14
CA SER A 7 19.30 11.84 35.80
C SER A 7 19.16 12.07 34.28
N LYS A 8 20.27 12.38 33.59
CA LYS A 8 20.26 12.54 32.12
C LYS A 8 19.97 11.22 31.42
N THR A 9 20.51 10.10 31.90
CA THR A 9 20.28 8.78 31.29
C THR A 9 18.82 8.31 31.47
N PHE A 10 18.22 8.54 32.63
CA PHE A 10 16.80 8.23 32.89
C PHE A 10 15.85 9.12 32.07
N ALA A 11 16.13 10.43 31.97
CA ALA A 11 15.33 11.34 31.14
C ALA A 11 15.39 10.95 29.65
N ASN A 12 16.58 10.59 29.16
CA ASN A 12 16.77 10.17 27.76
C ASN A 12 16.09 8.80 27.49
N ARG A 13 16.09 7.89 28.47
CA ARG A 13 15.37 6.61 28.38
C ARG A 13 13.84 6.81 28.40
N GLY A 14 13.33 7.72 29.22
CA GLY A 14 11.92 8.09 29.25
C GLY A 14 11.44 8.71 27.95
N GLN A 15 12.21 9.65 27.39
CA GLN A 15 11.94 10.24 26.08
C GLN A 15 11.92 9.16 24.98
N GLY A 16 12.92 8.26 24.97
CA GLY A 16 12.97 7.15 24.02
C GLY A 16 11.73 6.25 24.07
N ILE A 17 11.22 5.95 25.28
CA ILE A 17 9.99 5.18 25.45
C ILE A 17 8.77 5.94 24.91
N VAL A 18 8.64 7.24 25.22
CA VAL A 18 7.52 8.06 24.71
C VAL A 18 7.51 8.11 23.20
N ILE A 19 8.66 8.33 22.56
CA ILE A 19 8.75 8.36 21.09
C ILE A 19 8.44 6.99 20.49
N LEU A 20 8.94 5.90 21.09
CA LEU A 20 8.60 4.55 20.65
C LEU A 20 7.09 4.29 20.73
N LEU A 21 6.43 4.72 21.80
CA LEU A 21 4.97 4.64 21.95
C LEU A 21 4.24 5.47 20.89
N LEU A 22 4.72 6.68 20.56
CA LEU A 22 4.14 7.50 19.50
C LEU A 22 4.31 6.87 18.12
N CYS A 23 5.50 6.35 17.80
CA CYS A 23 5.74 5.60 16.56
C CYS A 23 4.82 4.39 16.46
N PHE A 24 4.69 3.62 17.55
CA PHE A 24 3.81 2.46 17.60
C PHE A 24 2.34 2.84 17.43
N ALA A 25 1.87 3.88 18.12
CA ALA A 25 0.50 4.38 17.99
C ALA A 25 0.20 4.84 16.56
N ALA A 26 1.12 5.57 15.94
CA ALA A 26 0.98 6.06 14.57
C ALA A 26 0.96 4.90 13.55
N ALA A 27 1.90 3.95 13.66
CA ALA A 27 1.93 2.75 12.83
C ALA A 27 0.66 1.91 12.99
N THR A 28 0.21 1.68 14.23
CA THR A 28 -1.00 0.91 14.53
C THR A 28 -2.24 1.53 13.91
N ARG A 29 -2.39 2.86 14.03
CA ARG A 29 -3.49 3.59 13.40
C ARG A 29 -3.51 3.33 11.88
N VAL A 30 -2.38 3.53 11.21
CA VAL A 30 -2.26 3.36 9.75
C VAL A 30 -2.49 1.90 9.35
N PHE A 31 -1.97 0.95 10.13
CA PHE A 31 -2.18 -0.48 9.92
C PHE A 31 -3.66 -0.86 9.95
N ILE A 32 -4.40 -0.40 10.98
CA ILE A 32 -5.84 -0.68 11.12
C ILE A 32 -6.61 -0.19 9.89
N PHE A 33 -6.39 1.07 9.48
CA PHE A 33 -7.08 1.61 8.30
C PHE A 33 -6.65 0.94 7.00
N SER A 34 -5.36 0.59 6.86
CA SER A 34 -4.85 -0.12 5.68
C SER A 34 -5.45 -1.52 5.53
N ALA A 35 -5.76 -2.18 6.64
CA ALA A 35 -6.38 -3.51 6.68
C ALA A 35 -7.91 -3.48 6.56
N ALA A 36 -8.56 -2.37 6.94
CA ALA A 36 -10.02 -2.29 7.01
C ALA A 36 -10.72 -2.15 5.64
N PHE A 37 -10.03 -1.62 4.63
CA PHE A 37 -10.59 -1.33 3.31
C PHE A 37 -10.03 -2.27 2.23
N PRO A 38 -10.77 -2.54 1.13
CA PRO A 38 -10.29 -3.36 0.01
C PRO A 38 -9.07 -2.74 -0.66
N PHE A 39 -8.18 -3.55 -1.25
CA PHE A 39 -6.92 -3.07 -1.86
C PHE A 39 -7.12 -2.20 -3.10
N PHE A 40 -8.08 -2.55 -3.94
CA PHE A 40 -8.44 -1.75 -5.11
C PHE A 40 -9.71 -0.97 -4.77
N SER A 41 -9.57 0.35 -4.70
CA SER A 41 -10.66 1.30 -4.48
C SER A 41 -10.62 2.42 -5.52
N ASN A 42 -11.57 3.34 -5.45
CA ASN A 42 -11.71 4.49 -6.34
C ASN A 42 -10.60 5.56 -6.24
N VAL A 43 -9.47 5.26 -5.59
CA VAL A 43 -8.33 6.18 -5.41
C VAL A 43 -7.15 5.76 -6.28
N ASP A 44 -7.43 5.25 -7.49
CA ASP A 44 -6.45 4.89 -8.52
C ASP A 44 -5.34 3.91 -8.06
N GLU A 45 -5.67 3.05 -7.07
CA GLU A 45 -4.72 2.12 -6.44
C GLU A 45 -4.25 1.03 -7.41
N ASP A 46 -5.07 0.72 -8.40
CA ASP A 46 -4.74 -0.12 -9.55
C ASP A 46 -3.62 0.47 -10.40
N LEU A 47 -3.64 1.79 -10.66
CA LEU A 47 -2.61 2.49 -11.41
C LEU A 47 -1.29 2.51 -10.62
N HIS A 48 -1.35 2.79 -9.32
CA HIS A 48 -0.18 2.73 -8.44
C HIS A 48 0.42 1.32 -8.37
N PHE A 49 -0.44 0.30 -8.27
CA PHE A 49 0.02 -1.09 -8.22
C PHE A 49 0.72 -1.52 -9.51
N ASP A 50 0.24 -1.06 -10.67
CA ASP A 50 0.90 -1.31 -11.96
C ASP A 50 2.31 -0.73 -12.04
N LEU A 51 2.57 0.40 -11.38
CA LEU A 51 3.93 0.93 -11.29
C LEU A 51 4.81 0.13 -10.36
N ILE A 52 4.25 -0.43 -9.28
CA ILE A 52 4.96 -1.32 -8.35
C ILE A 52 5.38 -2.60 -9.07
N THR A 53 4.48 -3.22 -9.84
CA THR A 53 4.79 -4.44 -10.62
C THR A 53 5.87 -4.15 -11.65
N GLN A 54 5.74 -3.06 -12.43
CA GLN A 54 6.77 -2.64 -13.38
C GLN A 54 8.14 -2.40 -12.71
N CYS A 55 8.16 -1.67 -11.58
CA CYS A 55 9.39 -1.40 -10.83
C CYS A 55 10.02 -2.68 -10.28
N SER A 56 9.22 -3.70 -9.95
CA SER A 56 9.74 -5.00 -9.47
C SER A 56 10.52 -5.75 -10.55
N HIS A 57 10.21 -5.50 -11.83
CA HIS A 57 10.94 -6.01 -13.00
C HIS A 57 12.07 -5.07 -13.47
N GLY A 58 12.39 -4.03 -12.70
CA GLY A 58 13.40 -3.03 -13.07
C GLY A 58 12.95 -2.06 -14.15
N GLN A 59 11.64 -2.00 -14.45
CA GLN A 59 11.07 -1.04 -15.41
C GLN A 59 10.64 0.22 -14.68
N LEU A 60 11.14 1.38 -15.12
CA LEU A 60 10.77 2.67 -14.54
C LEU A 60 9.58 3.29 -15.28
N PRO A 61 8.66 3.98 -14.59
CA PRO A 61 7.60 4.74 -15.22
C PRO A 61 8.20 5.84 -16.09
N ARG A 62 8.02 5.73 -17.41
CA ARG A 62 8.59 6.67 -18.40
C ARG A 62 7.60 7.10 -19.47
N SER A 63 6.46 6.43 -19.58
CA SER A 63 5.47 6.65 -20.63
C SER A 63 4.09 6.27 -20.14
N PHE A 64 3.07 7.00 -20.57
CA PHE A 64 1.69 6.56 -20.43
C PHE A 64 1.43 5.38 -21.35
N GLY A 65 0.87 4.32 -20.79
CA GLY A 65 0.54 3.11 -21.50
C GLY A 65 -0.56 2.35 -20.78
N PRO A 66 -1.13 1.34 -21.43
CA PRO A 66 -2.12 0.48 -20.81
C PRO A 66 -1.51 -0.31 -19.63
N LEU A 67 -2.36 -0.68 -18.68
CA LEU A 67 -1.97 -1.58 -17.59
C LEU A 67 -1.31 -2.86 -18.11
N LYS A 68 -0.27 -3.32 -17.40
CA LYS A 68 0.41 -4.57 -17.76
C LYS A 68 -0.49 -5.77 -17.46
N GLU A 69 -0.35 -6.81 -18.27
CA GLU A 69 -1.11 -8.06 -18.11
C GLU A 69 -0.98 -8.66 -16.70
N GLU A 70 0.22 -8.57 -16.11
CA GLU A 70 0.45 -9.02 -14.74
C GLU A 70 -0.43 -8.26 -13.75
N THR A 71 -0.49 -6.94 -13.83
CA THR A 71 -1.36 -6.10 -12.99
C THR A 71 -2.82 -6.50 -13.16
N VAL A 72 -3.27 -6.68 -14.41
CA VAL A 72 -4.65 -7.11 -14.71
C VAL A 72 -4.95 -8.49 -14.10
N ASN A 73 -3.96 -9.41 -14.07
CA ASN A 73 -4.10 -10.72 -13.42
C ASN A 73 -4.31 -10.63 -11.90
N TRP A 74 -3.91 -9.53 -11.25
CA TRP A 74 -4.20 -9.27 -9.84
C TRP A 74 -5.53 -8.52 -9.65
N ILE A 75 -5.81 -7.54 -10.49
CA ILE A 75 -7.02 -6.71 -10.38
C ILE A 75 -8.28 -7.56 -10.63
N VAL A 76 -8.30 -8.40 -11.65
CA VAL A 76 -9.49 -9.19 -12.00
C VAL A 76 -9.99 -10.06 -10.84
N PRO A 77 -9.16 -10.90 -10.19
CA PRO A 77 -9.64 -11.73 -9.09
C PRO A 77 -9.87 -10.96 -7.78
N TYR A 78 -9.07 -9.93 -7.47
CA TYR A 78 -9.08 -9.27 -6.16
C TYR A 78 -9.75 -7.89 -6.12
N GLY A 79 -10.15 -7.36 -7.28
CA GLY A 79 -10.94 -6.14 -7.38
C GLY A 79 -12.27 -6.27 -6.66
N SER A 80 -12.73 -5.17 -6.08
CA SER A 80 -14.03 -5.07 -5.40
C SER A 80 -14.88 -4.06 -6.17
N PRO A 81 -15.72 -4.51 -7.13
CA PRO A 81 -16.46 -3.63 -8.04
C PRO A 81 -17.29 -2.58 -7.32
N GLU A 82 -17.80 -2.90 -6.13
CA GLU A 82 -18.58 -2.02 -5.27
C GLU A 82 -17.81 -0.81 -4.72
N PHE A 83 -16.48 -0.80 -4.84
CA PHE A 83 -15.61 0.32 -4.47
C PHE A 83 -14.95 1.00 -5.68
N LEU A 84 -15.16 0.48 -6.88
CA LEU A 84 -14.54 0.96 -8.12
C LEU A 84 -15.55 1.62 -9.05
N PHE A 85 -16.81 1.17 -8.99
CA PHE A 85 -17.84 1.53 -9.96
C PHE A 85 -19.14 1.91 -9.25
N THR A 86 -20.00 2.63 -9.97
CA THR A 86 -21.33 3.00 -9.47
C THR A 86 -22.36 1.91 -9.77
N PRO A 87 -23.42 1.76 -8.96
CA PRO A 87 -24.40 0.68 -9.14
C PRO A 87 -25.07 0.65 -10.53
N ASP A 88 -25.28 1.82 -11.15
CA ASP A 88 -25.87 1.97 -12.49
C ASP A 88 -25.06 1.31 -13.62
N GLN A 89 -23.80 0.95 -13.35
CA GLN A 89 -22.94 0.24 -14.29
C GLN A 89 -23.16 -1.28 -14.27
N PHE A 90 -24.04 -1.80 -13.39
CA PHE A 90 -24.33 -3.22 -13.26
C PHE A 90 -25.81 -3.54 -13.50
N PRO A 91 -26.11 -4.76 -13.99
CA PRO A 91 -27.48 -5.24 -14.11
C PRO A 91 -28.25 -5.11 -12.79
N ASP A 92 -29.45 -4.55 -12.84
CA ASP A 92 -30.34 -4.31 -11.69
C ASP A 92 -29.74 -3.48 -10.54
N GLY A 93 -28.66 -2.74 -10.78
CA GLY A 93 -27.99 -1.96 -9.72
C GLY A 93 -27.29 -2.83 -8.67
N LYS A 94 -27.02 -4.11 -8.98
CA LYS A 94 -26.44 -5.06 -8.02
C LYS A 94 -25.02 -5.40 -8.39
N PHE A 95 -24.11 -5.22 -7.43
CA PHE A 95 -22.73 -5.64 -7.59
C PHE A 95 -22.61 -7.17 -7.63
N PRO A 96 -21.79 -7.73 -8.54
CA PRO A 96 -21.52 -9.15 -8.56
C PRO A 96 -20.73 -9.55 -7.32
N PRO A 97 -20.83 -10.81 -6.86
CA PRO A 97 -19.97 -11.29 -5.79
C PRO A 97 -18.48 -11.24 -6.19
N PRO A 98 -17.52 -11.16 -5.25
CA PRO A 98 -16.10 -11.10 -5.58
C PRO A 98 -15.66 -12.31 -6.39
N LEU A 99 -14.97 -12.10 -7.52
CA LEU A 99 -14.62 -13.17 -8.47
C LEU A 99 -13.76 -14.27 -7.82
N TRP A 100 -12.86 -13.93 -6.88
CA TRP A 100 -12.07 -14.92 -6.13
C TRP A 100 -12.89 -15.86 -5.22
N LYS A 101 -14.14 -15.50 -4.89
CA LYS A 101 -15.07 -16.37 -4.14
C LYS A 101 -15.98 -17.19 -5.05
N GLN A 102 -16.00 -16.89 -6.34
CA GLN A 102 -16.82 -17.59 -7.32
C GLN A 102 -16.02 -18.74 -7.92
N SER A 103 -16.61 -19.94 -7.95
CA SER A 103 -16.09 -21.07 -8.72
C SER A 103 -17.26 -21.77 -9.41
N GLY A 104 -17.26 -21.82 -10.75
CA GLY A 104 -18.35 -22.43 -11.51
C GLY A 104 -18.39 -22.03 -12.99
N ARG A 105 -19.08 -22.83 -13.81
CA ARG A 105 -19.36 -22.54 -15.23
C ARG A 105 -20.22 -21.28 -15.34
N GLY A 106 -19.70 -20.25 -16.02
CA GLY A 106 -20.43 -19.00 -16.27
C GLY A 106 -19.70 -17.75 -15.81
N VAL A 107 -18.57 -17.89 -15.11
CA VAL A 107 -17.73 -16.77 -14.65
C VAL A 107 -16.71 -16.36 -15.73
N GLU A 108 -16.42 -17.24 -16.68
CA GLU A 108 -15.44 -17.02 -17.75
C GLU A 108 -15.76 -15.82 -18.66
N PRO A 109 -17.02 -15.60 -19.10
CA PRO A 109 -17.37 -14.40 -19.88
C PRO A 109 -17.16 -13.12 -19.08
N ASP A 110 -17.50 -13.11 -17.80
CA ASP A 110 -17.34 -11.95 -16.92
C ASP A 110 -15.87 -11.65 -16.68
N ILE A 111 -15.05 -12.67 -16.40
CA ILE A 111 -13.59 -12.54 -16.30
C ILE A 111 -13.00 -11.97 -17.60
N ALA A 112 -13.45 -12.45 -18.76
CA ALA A 112 -12.96 -11.99 -20.05
C ALA A 112 -13.33 -10.53 -20.31
N ALA A 113 -14.58 -10.14 -20.01
CA ALA A 113 -15.05 -8.77 -20.16
C ALA A 113 -14.33 -7.81 -19.21
N THR A 114 -14.21 -8.16 -17.92
CA THR A 114 -13.48 -7.36 -16.93
C THR A 114 -12.02 -7.22 -17.31
N ARG A 115 -11.35 -8.30 -17.74
CA ARG A 115 -9.97 -8.24 -18.24
C ARG A 115 -9.84 -7.31 -19.45
N ALA A 116 -10.76 -7.39 -20.41
CA ALA A 116 -10.73 -6.54 -21.59
C ALA A 116 -10.85 -5.06 -21.22
N ALA A 117 -11.73 -4.70 -20.28
CA ALA A 117 -11.87 -3.33 -19.79
C ALA A 117 -10.56 -2.83 -19.15
N TRP A 118 -10.02 -3.57 -18.17
CA TRP A 118 -8.79 -3.18 -17.47
C TRP A 118 -7.55 -3.13 -18.37
N SER A 119 -7.51 -3.95 -19.43
CA SER A 119 -6.38 -3.95 -20.38
C SER A 119 -6.32 -2.69 -21.25
N THR A 120 -7.39 -1.90 -21.29
CA THR A 120 -7.45 -0.62 -22.01
C THR A 120 -7.18 0.60 -21.13
N GLU A 121 -7.17 0.41 -19.81
CA GLU A 121 -6.98 1.48 -18.83
C GLU A 121 -5.56 2.05 -18.92
N ILE A 122 -5.44 3.37 -19.00
CA ILE A 122 -4.16 4.06 -19.22
C ILE A 122 -3.59 4.53 -17.89
N ASN A 123 -2.36 4.13 -17.61
CA ASN A 123 -1.68 4.50 -16.37
C ASN A 123 -1.09 5.92 -16.44
N PHE A 124 -1.88 6.93 -16.04
CA PHE A 124 -1.44 8.32 -15.93
C PHE A 124 -0.51 8.60 -14.73
N GLU A 125 -0.48 7.69 -13.75
CA GLU A 125 0.41 7.77 -12.57
C GLU A 125 1.89 7.62 -12.96
N SER A 126 2.17 7.18 -14.19
CA SER A 126 3.52 7.11 -14.75
C SER A 126 4.24 8.47 -14.83
N SER A 127 3.53 9.58 -14.58
CA SER A 127 4.11 10.92 -14.47
C SER A 127 4.73 11.22 -13.10
N GLN A 128 4.44 10.40 -12.08
CA GLN A 128 4.92 10.62 -10.72
C GLN A 128 6.39 10.20 -10.52
N PRO A 129 7.11 10.79 -9.54
CA PRO A 129 8.48 10.38 -9.22
C PRO A 129 8.57 8.89 -8.83
N PRO A 130 9.57 8.14 -9.35
CA PRO A 130 9.61 6.69 -9.22
C PRO A 130 10.01 6.19 -7.82
N ILE A 131 10.50 7.07 -6.94
CA ILE A 131 11.15 6.66 -5.69
C ILE A 131 10.22 5.86 -4.77
N TYR A 132 8.95 6.25 -4.70
CA TYR A 132 7.95 5.54 -3.92
C TYR A 132 7.71 4.14 -4.48
N TYR A 133 7.56 4.01 -5.80
CA TYR A 133 7.28 2.75 -6.47
C TYR A 133 8.46 1.78 -6.40
N VAL A 134 9.70 2.27 -6.46
CA VAL A 134 10.90 1.46 -6.24
C VAL A 134 10.96 0.95 -4.80
N LEU A 135 10.66 1.81 -3.81
CA LEU A 135 10.62 1.37 -2.41
C LEU A 135 9.52 0.34 -2.18
N ALA A 136 8.32 0.59 -2.72
CA ALA A 136 7.18 -0.30 -2.62
C ALA A 136 7.43 -1.64 -3.33
N SER A 137 8.14 -1.66 -4.47
CA SER A 137 8.48 -2.91 -5.16
C SER A 137 9.47 -3.76 -4.37
N VAL A 138 10.48 -3.13 -3.74
CA VAL A 138 11.40 -3.83 -2.82
C VAL A 138 10.64 -4.40 -1.63
N TRP A 139 9.75 -3.61 -1.03
CA TRP A 139 8.92 -4.06 0.08
C TRP A 139 7.99 -5.22 -0.32
N TRP A 140 7.38 -5.14 -1.49
CA TRP A 140 6.54 -6.21 -2.04
C TRP A 140 7.34 -7.50 -2.25
N TRP A 141 8.55 -7.39 -2.82
CA TRP A 141 9.46 -8.52 -3.02
C TRP A 141 9.86 -9.21 -1.70
N VAL A 142 10.09 -8.44 -0.63
CA VAL A 142 10.29 -8.98 0.72
C VAL A 142 9.07 -9.79 1.17
N GLY A 143 7.85 -9.29 0.94
CA GLY A 143 6.62 -10.02 1.27
C GLY A 143 6.51 -11.34 0.53
N GLN A 144 6.82 -11.35 -0.77
CA GLN A 144 6.84 -12.56 -1.59
C GLN A 144 7.84 -13.60 -1.03
N HIS A 145 9.02 -13.16 -0.59
CA HIS A 145 10.02 -14.04 0.05
C HIS A 145 9.56 -14.61 1.40
N LEU A 146 8.63 -13.94 2.07
CA LEU A 146 7.97 -14.43 3.28
C LEU A 146 6.78 -15.37 2.97
N GLY A 147 6.50 -15.66 1.69
CA GLY A 147 5.42 -16.54 1.25
C GLY A 147 4.08 -15.84 1.00
N LEU A 148 4.07 -14.51 0.90
CA LEU A 148 2.84 -13.73 0.62
C LEU A 148 2.56 -13.69 -0.89
N THR A 149 1.81 -14.65 -1.42
CA THR A 149 1.59 -14.86 -2.86
C THR A 149 0.18 -14.53 -3.38
N GLY A 150 -0.77 -14.18 -2.51
CA GLY A 150 -2.15 -13.86 -2.88
C GLY A 150 -2.58 -12.48 -2.38
N LEU A 151 -3.85 -12.33 -2.01
CA LEU A 151 -4.42 -11.08 -1.48
C LEU A 151 -3.57 -10.46 -0.35
N GLN A 152 -3.00 -11.29 0.52
CA GLN A 152 -2.10 -10.87 1.59
C GLN A 152 -0.88 -10.07 1.08
N SER A 153 -0.42 -10.34 -0.15
CA SER A 153 0.68 -9.62 -0.79
C SER A 153 0.31 -8.18 -1.14
N LEU A 154 -0.94 -7.95 -1.56
CA LEU A 154 -1.46 -6.62 -1.82
C LEU A 154 -1.56 -5.81 -0.52
N TYR A 155 -2.10 -6.41 0.55
CA TYR A 155 -2.15 -5.76 1.86
C TYR A 155 -0.77 -5.51 2.47
N TRP A 156 0.19 -6.40 2.21
CA TRP A 156 1.58 -6.21 2.63
C TRP A 156 2.14 -4.90 2.07
N ILE A 157 1.89 -4.58 0.79
CA ILE A 157 2.29 -3.30 0.19
C ILE A 157 1.78 -2.12 1.03
N ARG A 158 0.50 -2.13 1.44
CA ARG A 158 -0.08 -1.04 2.23
C ARG A 158 0.55 -0.89 3.61
N PHE A 159 1.03 -1.98 4.22
CA PHE A 159 1.68 -1.91 5.53
C PHE A 159 3.00 -1.15 5.52
N LEU A 160 3.60 -0.91 4.34
CA LEU A 160 4.70 0.03 4.18
C LEU A 160 4.34 1.42 4.73
N ASN A 161 3.10 1.88 4.55
CA ASN A 161 2.64 3.18 5.04
C ASN A 161 2.76 3.29 6.57
N GLY A 162 2.55 2.19 7.29
CA GLY A 162 2.73 2.16 8.75
C GLY A 162 4.18 2.39 9.16
N VAL A 163 5.12 1.76 8.44
CA VAL A 163 6.57 1.97 8.63
C VAL A 163 6.96 3.41 8.30
N LEU A 164 6.49 3.93 7.16
CA LEU A 164 6.81 5.30 6.74
C LEU A 164 6.31 6.35 7.74
N VAL A 165 5.08 6.20 8.26
CA VAL A 165 4.54 7.13 9.25
C VAL A 165 5.30 7.05 10.58
N ALA A 166 5.70 5.86 11.02
CA ALA A 166 6.57 5.73 12.21
C ALA A 166 7.93 6.42 12.00
N LEU A 167 8.51 6.30 10.80
CA LEU A 167 9.75 7.01 10.45
C LEU A 167 9.56 8.53 10.46
N VAL A 168 8.42 9.05 9.99
CA VAL A 168 8.12 10.50 10.06
C VAL A 168 8.06 10.98 11.51
N VAL A 169 7.41 10.23 12.41
CA VAL A 169 7.37 10.55 13.84
C VAL A 169 8.79 10.56 14.44
N LEU A 170 9.59 9.53 14.13
CA LEU A 170 10.97 9.45 14.58
C LEU A 170 11.83 10.61 14.05
N LEU A 171 11.70 10.96 12.76
CA LEU A 171 12.42 12.08 12.15
C LEU A 171 12.03 13.41 12.80
N GLY A 172 10.74 13.62 13.09
CA GLY A 172 10.27 14.79 13.82
C GLY A 172 10.95 14.93 15.19
N TYR A 173 11.08 13.82 15.92
CA TYR A 173 11.84 13.79 17.18
C TYR A 173 13.32 14.11 16.99
N LEU A 174 13.98 13.47 16.01
CA LEU A 174 15.41 13.68 15.76
C LEU A 174 15.70 15.14 15.38
N ILE A 175 14.88 15.73 14.51
CA ILE A 175 14.98 17.14 14.12
C ILE A 175 14.80 18.04 15.34
N ALA A 176 13.79 17.77 16.19
CA ALA A 176 13.57 18.54 17.41
C ALA A 176 14.78 18.46 18.36
N ARG A 177 15.41 17.28 18.50
CA ARG A 177 16.62 17.08 19.31
C ARG A 177 17.85 17.79 18.74
N ILE A 178 17.96 17.92 17.42
CA ILE A 178 19.04 18.66 16.77
C ILE A 178 18.88 20.17 16.98
N ILE A 179 17.66 20.68 16.86
CA ILE A 179 17.38 22.13 16.95
C ILE A 179 17.34 22.62 18.41
N ALA A 180 16.82 21.81 19.34
CA ALA A 180 16.68 22.17 20.75
C ALA A 180 17.22 21.05 21.67
N PRO A 181 18.54 20.80 21.70
CA PRO A 181 19.13 19.66 22.42
C PRO A 181 18.99 19.72 23.95
N GLU A 182 18.74 20.90 24.50
CA GLU A 182 18.56 21.13 25.95
C GLU A 182 17.09 21.11 26.42
N ARG A 183 16.14 20.93 25.48
CA ARG A 183 14.71 20.71 25.76
C ARG A 183 14.33 19.25 25.46
#